data_AF-A0A0E4FZT2-F1
#
_entry.id   AF-A0A0E4FZT2-F1
#
_cell.length_a   1.000
_cell.length_b   1.000
_cell.length_c   1.000
_cell.angle_alpha   90.00
_cell.angle_beta   90.00
_cell.angle_gamma   90.00
#
_symmetry.space_group_name_H-M   'P 1'
#
loop_
_entity.id
_entity.type
_entity.pdbx_description
1 polymer ?
#
loop_
_entity_poly.entity_id
_entity_poly.type
_entity_poly.pdbx_seq_one_letter_code
_entity_poly.pdbx_strand_id
1 'polypeptide(L)'
;MENASAAFLDAVRKSMRAIRSAIGTPTITPELLTSAEKLRYESYLRREDTNAAIAKLARDGLSIKQTVRRLGHSRNLVRQALRGGRTDVFHTRQRSLDCLFLEGQWSSGCRNGG
;
A
#
# COMPACT_ATOMS: atom_id res chain seq x y z
N MET A 1 30.70 -5.94 15.71
CA MET A 1 29.74 -6.23 16.78
C MET A 1 28.38 -5.81 16.25
N GLU A 2 27.74 -6.70 15.48
CA GLU A 2 26.45 -6.38 14.86
C GLU A 2 25.38 -6.29 15.94
N ASN A 3 24.72 -5.15 15.96
CA ASN A 3 23.85 -4.67 17.02
C ASN A 3 22.71 -5.68 17.25
N ALA A 4 22.60 -6.28 18.43
CA ALA A 4 21.53 -7.23 18.78
C ALA A 4 20.13 -6.66 18.49
N SER A 5 20.00 -5.33 18.50
CA SER A 5 18.81 -4.60 18.09
C SER A 5 18.42 -4.82 16.62
N ALA A 6 19.38 -4.93 15.70
CA ALA A 6 19.12 -5.15 14.28
C ALA A 6 18.59 -6.57 13.99
N ALA A 7 19.18 -7.59 14.63
CA ALA A 7 18.72 -8.97 14.51
C ALA A 7 17.32 -9.16 15.11
N PHE A 8 17.04 -8.48 16.24
CA PHE A 8 15.71 -8.46 16.84
C PHE A 8 14.69 -7.78 15.91
N LEU A 9 15.01 -6.61 15.35
CA LEU A 9 14.13 -5.92 14.40
C LEU A 9 13.86 -6.75 13.14
N ASP A 10 14.84 -7.47 12.64
CA ASP A 10 14.69 -8.38 11.50
C ASP A 10 13.74 -9.56 11.83
N ALA A 11 13.90 -10.16 13.02
CA ALA A 11 13.00 -11.21 13.49
C ALA A 11 11.55 -10.72 13.70
N VAL A 12 11.37 -9.52 14.25
CA VAL A 12 10.07 -8.87 14.41
C VAL A 12 9.45 -8.60 13.04
N ARG A 13 10.22 -8.03 12.09
CA ARG A 13 9.79 -7.76 10.72
C ARG A 13 9.31 -9.02 10.00
N LYS A 14 10.05 -10.13 10.11
CA LYS A 14 9.66 -11.44 9.57
C LYS A 14 8.34 -11.96 10.16
N SER A 15 8.01 -11.59 11.39
CA SER A 15 6.84 -12.05 12.14
C SER A 15 5.61 -11.14 12.01
N MET A 16 5.75 -9.93 11.44
CA MET A 16 4.67 -8.93 11.36
C MET A 16 3.40 -9.43 10.65
N ARG A 17 3.53 -10.32 9.66
CA ARG A 17 2.37 -10.92 8.97
C ARG A 17 1.51 -11.74 9.94
N ALA A 18 2.12 -12.57 10.77
CA ALA A 18 1.43 -13.39 11.77
C ALA A 18 0.82 -12.51 12.88
N ILE A 19 1.59 -11.52 13.35
CA ILE A 19 1.14 -10.55 14.36
C ILE A 19 -0.10 -9.79 13.87
N ARG A 20 -0.09 -9.32 12.61
CA ARG A 20 -1.22 -8.59 12.02
C ARG A 20 -2.45 -9.46 11.81
N SER A 21 -2.27 -10.75 11.51
CA SER A 21 -3.36 -11.71 11.43
C SER A 21 -3.98 -12.02 12.80
N ALA A 22 -3.19 -11.98 13.87
CA ALA A 22 -3.64 -12.28 15.23
C ALA A 22 -4.35 -11.10 15.93
N ILE A 23 -3.94 -9.85 15.65
CA ILE A 23 -4.45 -8.65 16.35
C ILE A 23 -5.76 -8.11 15.74
N GLY A 24 -6.15 -8.54 14.54
CA GLY A 24 -7.46 -8.23 13.95
C GLY A 24 -7.72 -6.75 13.61
N THR A 25 -6.74 -5.86 13.82
CA THR A 25 -6.87 -4.41 13.58
C THR A 25 -5.66 -3.92 12.76
N PRO A 26 -5.86 -3.23 11.63
CA PRO A 26 -4.81 -2.99 10.63
C PRO A 26 -3.99 -1.72 10.94
N THR A 27 -3.61 -1.48 12.19
CA THR A 27 -2.67 -0.38 12.49
C THR A 27 -1.30 -0.80 11.96
N ILE A 28 -1.00 -0.36 10.74
CA ILE A 28 0.25 -0.66 10.06
C ILE A 28 1.30 0.30 10.60
N THR A 29 2.22 -0.21 11.41
CA THR A 29 3.44 0.53 11.77
C THR A 29 4.40 0.49 10.56
N PRO A 30 4.58 1.59 9.80
CA PRO A 30 5.36 1.58 8.56
C PRO A 30 6.84 1.27 8.78
N GLU A 31 7.35 1.53 9.99
CA GLU A 31 8.74 1.28 10.39
C GLU A 31 9.07 -0.23 10.46
N LEU A 32 8.06 -1.06 10.72
CA LEU A 32 8.19 -2.51 10.85
C LEU A 32 7.93 -3.27 9.54
N LEU A 33 7.62 -2.56 8.45
CA LEU A 33 7.41 -3.17 7.14
C LEU A 33 8.74 -3.56 6.48
N THR A 34 8.76 -4.71 5.80
CA THR A 34 9.82 -5.04 4.83
C THR A 34 9.82 -4.04 3.66
N SER A 35 10.92 -3.95 2.91
CA SER A 35 11.00 -3.02 1.77
C SER A 35 9.89 -3.29 0.73
N ALA A 36 9.59 -4.55 0.47
CA ALA A 36 8.50 -4.96 -0.41
C ALA A 36 7.11 -4.60 0.13
N GLU A 37 6.91 -4.67 1.46
CA GLU A 37 5.67 -4.21 2.08
C GLU A 37 5.56 -2.68 2.11
N LYS A 38 6.66 -1.96 2.32
CA LYS A 38 6.69 -0.48 2.23
C LYS A 38 6.26 -0.01 0.86
N LEU A 39 6.80 -0.60 -0.21
CA LEU A 39 6.41 -0.26 -1.59
C LEU A 39 4.92 -0.53 -1.85
N ARG A 40 4.40 -1.65 -1.35
CA ARG A 40 2.96 -1.98 -1.44
C ARG A 40 2.11 -0.99 -0.65
N TYR A 41 2.55 -0.62 0.54
CA TYR A 41 1.89 0.35 1.40
C TYR A 41 1.87 1.75 0.79
N GLU A 42 2.98 2.23 0.24
CA GLU A 42 3.01 3.51 -0.49
C GLU A 42 2.10 3.49 -1.72
N SER A 43 2.09 2.37 -2.45
CA SER A 43 1.18 2.20 -3.59
C SER A 43 -0.29 2.18 -3.16
N TYR A 44 -0.58 1.66 -1.96
CA TYR A 44 -1.89 1.73 -1.34
C TYR A 44 -2.24 3.18 -0.98
N LEU A 45 -1.36 3.91 -0.30
CA LEU A 45 -1.57 5.31 0.07
C LEU A 45 -1.92 6.18 -1.14
N ARG A 46 -1.15 6.07 -2.24
CA ARG A 46 -1.44 6.79 -3.50
C ARG A 46 -2.85 6.50 -4.06
N ARG A 47 -3.35 5.27 -3.88
CA ARG A 47 -4.71 4.89 -4.29
C ARG A 47 -5.75 5.44 -3.33
N GLU A 48 -5.45 5.46 -2.04
CA GLU A 48 -6.31 6.05 -1.02
C GLU A 48 -6.48 7.55 -1.24
N ASP A 49 -5.39 8.28 -1.52
CA ASP A 49 -5.42 9.69 -1.91
C ASP A 49 -6.31 9.92 -3.15
N THR A 50 -6.15 9.06 -4.16
CA THR A 50 -6.98 9.12 -5.38
C THR A 50 -8.45 8.87 -5.07
N ASN A 51 -8.76 7.85 -4.26
CA ASN A 51 -10.11 7.50 -3.85
C ASN A 51 -10.75 8.64 -3.03
N ALA A 52 -9.98 9.25 -2.12
CA ALA A 52 -10.43 10.38 -1.31
C ALA A 52 -10.74 11.62 -2.17
N ALA A 53 -9.91 11.91 -3.18
CA ALA A 53 -10.17 12.99 -4.14
C ALA A 53 -11.46 12.73 -4.94
N ILE A 54 -11.69 11.49 -5.40
CA ILE A 54 -12.91 11.09 -6.09
C ILE A 54 -14.13 11.22 -5.19
N ALA A 55 -14.04 10.72 -3.95
CA ALA A 55 -15.12 10.79 -2.97
C ALA A 55 -15.46 12.22 -2.58
N LYS A 56 -14.46 13.11 -2.50
CA LYS A 56 -14.68 14.55 -2.29
C LYS A 56 -15.50 15.15 -3.43
N LEU A 57 -15.08 14.96 -4.68
CA LEU A 57 -15.80 15.51 -5.84
C LEU A 57 -17.22 14.94 -5.97
N ALA A 58 -17.44 13.67 -5.62
CA ALA A 58 -18.77 13.09 -5.62
C ALA A 58 -19.66 13.65 -4.50
N ARG A 59 -19.10 13.92 -3.31
CA ARG A 59 -19.83 14.61 -2.22
C ARG A 59 -20.18 16.05 -2.61
N ASP A 60 -19.33 16.71 -3.38
CA ASP A 60 -19.60 18.04 -3.96
C ASP A 60 -20.67 17.99 -5.09
N GLY A 61 -21.26 16.82 -5.36
CA GLY A 61 -22.35 16.63 -6.33
C GLY A 61 -21.90 16.51 -7.78
N LEU A 62 -20.60 16.38 -8.06
CA LEU A 62 -20.12 16.26 -9.43
C LEU A 62 -20.50 14.90 -10.03
N SER A 63 -20.96 14.94 -11.29
CA SER A 63 -21.19 13.72 -12.07
C SER A 63 -19.88 12.98 -12.34
N ILE A 64 -19.96 11.66 -12.54
CA ILE A 64 -18.81 10.82 -12.92
C ILE A 64 -18.03 11.40 -14.11
N LYS A 65 -18.73 11.99 -15.09
CA LYS A 65 -18.10 12.60 -16.27
C LYS A 65 -17.24 13.81 -15.90
N GLN A 66 -17.71 14.65 -14.99
CA GLN A 66 -16.96 15.83 -14.52
C GLN A 66 -15.78 15.42 -13.64
N THR A 67 -15.95 14.43 -12.77
CA THR A 67 -14.86 13.89 -11.94
C THR A 67 -13.73 13.31 -12.80
N VAL A 68 -14.07 12.53 -13.83
CA VAL A 68 -13.09 12.02 -14.82
C VAL A 68 -12.35 13.18 -15.51
N ARG A 69 -13.06 14.22 -15.95
CA ARG A 69 -12.45 15.37 -16.62
C ARG A 69 -11.53 16.17 -15.70
N ARG A 70 -11.87 16.28 -14.40
CA ARG A 70 -11.12 17.08 -13.43
C ARG A 70 -9.89 16.36 -12.89
N LEU A 71 -9.95 15.04 -12.70
CA LEU A 71 -8.84 14.25 -12.17
C LEU A 71 -8.01 13.54 -13.26
N GLY A 72 -8.49 13.48 -14.50
CA GLY A 72 -7.80 12.78 -15.59
C GLY A 72 -7.78 11.25 -15.45
N HIS A 73 -8.60 10.69 -14.55
CA HIS A 73 -8.65 9.24 -14.31
C HIS A 73 -9.68 8.52 -15.18
N SER A 74 -9.51 7.21 -15.36
CA SER A 74 -10.46 6.41 -16.14
C SER A 74 -11.84 6.35 -15.47
N ARG A 75 -12.90 6.26 -16.30
CA ARG A 75 -14.28 6.16 -15.82
C ARG A 75 -14.51 4.92 -14.94
N ASN A 76 -13.80 3.83 -15.21
CA ASN A 76 -13.89 2.61 -14.40
C ASN A 76 -13.26 2.79 -13.02
N LEU A 77 -12.13 3.49 -12.92
CA LEU A 77 -11.51 3.79 -11.63
C LEU A 77 -12.42 4.66 -10.76
N VAL A 78 -13.02 5.71 -11.35
CA VAL A 78 -13.99 6.55 -10.64
C VAL A 78 -15.18 5.75 -10.13
N ARG A 79 -15.78 4.89 -10.98
CA ARG A 79 -16.88 4.01 -10.55
C ARG A 79 -16.48 3.03 -9.45
N GLN A 80 -15.28 2.45 -9.55
CA GLN A 80 -14.80 1.49 -8.57
C GLN A 80 -14.57 2.15 -7.20
N ALA A 81 -13.98 3.35 -7.19
CA ALA A 81 -13.77 4.13 -5.97
C ALA A 81 -15.11 4.49 -5.30
N LEU A 82 -16.10 4.94 -6.07
CA LEU A 82 -17.43 5.29 -5.54
C LEU A 82 -18.23 4.08 -5.02
N ARG A 83 -17.92 2.87 -5.49
CA ARG A 83 -18.54 1.62 -5.03
C ARG A 83 -17.83 1.00 -3.82
N GLY A 84 -16.82 1.67 -3.25
CA GLY A 84 -16.01 1.14 -2.16
C GLY A 84 -15.08 -0.02 -2.55
N GLY A 85 -14.84 -0.24 -3.85
CA GLY A 85 -14.24 -1.47 -4.36
C GLY A 85 -12.73 -1.63 -4.22
N ARG A 86 -12.03 -0.84 -3.39
CA ARG A 86 -10.55 -0.89 -3.21
C ARG A 86 -10.05 -0.43 -1.82
N THR A 87 -10.69 -0.87 -0.75
CA THR A 87 -10.27 -0.51 0.63
C THR A 87 -9.25 -1.45 1.26
N ASP A 88 -8.92 -2.60 0.66
CA ASP A 88 -7.96 -3.53 1.25
C ASP A 88 -6.50 -3.16 0.97
N VAL A 89 -5.76 -2.84 2.05
CA VAL A 89 -4.33 -2.48 2.04
C VAL A 89 -3.45 -3.57 1.42
N PHE A 90 -3.84 -4.83 1.60
CA PHE A 90 -3.11 -6.01 1.14
C PHE A 90 -3.99 -6.87 0.25
N HIS A 91 -4.41 -6.36 -0.91
CA HIS A 91 -5.06 -7.25 -1.87
C HIS A 91 -4.08 -8.37 -2.26
N THR A 92 -4.43 -9.60 -1.87
CA THR A 92 -3.83 -10.88 -2.24
C THR A 92 -4.03 -11.14 -3.73
N ARG A 93 -3.39 -10.36 -4.59
CA ARG A 93 -2.85 -10.97 -5.81
C ARG A 93 -1.36 -11.06 -5.55
N GLN A 94 -0.95 -12.22 -5.06
CA GLN A 94 0.44 -12.64 -4.95
C GLN A 94 1.07 -12.52 -6.35
N ARG A 95 1.49 -11.32 -6.74
CA ARG A 95 2.56 -11.20 -7.72
C ARG A 95 3.80 -11.56 -6.93
N SER A 96 4.36 -12.72 -7.28
CA SER A 96 5.66 -13.21 -6.86
C SER A 96 6.75 -12.24 -7.35
N LEU A 97 6.75 -11.04 -6.79
CA LEU A 97 7.95 -10.21 -6.75
C LEU A 97 8.63 -10.64 -5.45
N ASP A 98 9.62 -11.52 -5.60
CA ASP A 98 10.30 -12.18 -4.50
C ASP A 98 10.75 -11.14 -3.47
N CYS A 99 10.16 -11.18 -2.28
CA CYS A 99 10.40 -10.18 -1.23
C CYS A 99 11.89 -10.08 -0.85
N LEU A 100 12.65 -11.17 -1.06
CA LEU A 100 14.11 -11.21 -0.85
C LEU A 100 14.88 -10.37 -1.88
N PHE A 101 14.43 -10.33 -3.14
CA PHE A 101 15.09 -9.56 -4.21
C PHE A 101 14.94 -8.04 -3.99
N LEU A 102 13.80 -7.60 -3.47
CA LEU A 102 13.54 -6.20 -3.14
C LEU A 102 14.31 -5.74 -1.90
N GLU A 103 14.49 -6.60 -0.88
CA GLU A 103 15.29 -6.25 0.30
C GLU A 103 16.79 -6.08 -0.05
N GLY A 104 17.30 -6.92 -0.97
CA GLY A 104 18.66 -6.79 -1.50
C GLY A 104 18.88 -5.48 -2.26
N GLN A 105 17.95 -5.11 -3.16
CA GLN A 105 18.02 -3.85 -3.91
C GLN A 105 17.87 -2.60 -3.03
N TRP A 106 17.05 -2.69 -1.99
CA TRP A 106 16.87 -1.59 -1.05
C TRP A 106 18.14 -1.33 -0.23
N SER A 107 18.83 -2.41 0.19
CA SER A 107 20.13 -2.34 0.86
C SER A 107 21.23 -1.76 -0.03
N SER A 108 21.10 -1.93 -1.36
CA SER A 108 22.00 -1.33 -2.35
C SER A 108 21.57 0.06 -2.84
N GLY A 109 20.55 0.68 -2.23
CA GLY A 109 20.09 2.04 -2.56
C GLY A 109 19.16 2.15 -3.78
N CYS A 110 18.82 1.04 -4.43
CA CYS A 110 17.91 1.01 -5.58
C CYS A 110 16.46 0.93 -5.11
N ARG A 111 15.74 2.06 -5.22
CA ARG A 111 14.33 2.19 -4.79
C ARG A 111 13.31 1.91 -5.91
N ASN A 112 13.71 1.22 -6.96
CA ASN A 112 12.86 0.99 -8.12
C ASN A 112 12.28 -0.43 -8.07
N GLY A 113 11.07 -0.55 -7.51
CA GLY A 113 10.24 -1.71 -7.75
C GLY A 113 9.58 -1.57 -9.13
N GLY A 114 10.21 -2.16 -10.15
CA GLY A 114 9.63 -2.35 -11.48
C GLY A 114 8.68 -3.53 -11.53
#